data_AF-A0A967A9U5-F1
#
_entry.id   AF-A0A967A9U5-F1
#
_cell.length_a   1.000
_cell.length_b   1.000
_cell.length_c   1.000
_cell.angle_alpha   90.00
_cell.angle_beta   90.00
_cell.angle_gamma   90.00
#
_symmetry.space_group_name_H-M   'P 1'
#
loop_
_entity.id
_entity.type
_entity.pdbx_description
1 polymer ?
#
loop_
_entity_poly.entity_id
_entity_poly.type
_entity_poly.pdbx_seq_one_letter_code
_entity_poly.pdbx_strand_id
1 'polypeptide(L)'
;MGRSSHQFFAKVNRNNMTYPLNFAGRSLVALLLIATGLSTFGCGDSATVTESAALGSLSVSPGKLEPPFNPATTSYIARIPFDALSTTITASPQVSGDTIRFDNQQTTSQTITLASPQDTPSVTIVVTDTGTGGTSRSYSVRVEREVEDTALSALTVSPGTLSPSTFDKNNPNYAVNGVDNTVRSITISATKSDSATVM
;
A
#
# COMPACT_ATOMS: atom_id res chain seq x y z
N MET A 1 -56.62 64.70 13.18
CA MET A 1 -55.77 63.54 13.58
C MET A 1 -54.87 63.99 14.72
N GLY A 2 -55.12 63.57 15.96
CA GLY A 2 -54.61 62.30 16.50
C GLY A 2 -53.15 62.52 16.92
N ARG A 3 -52.89 62.96 18.16
CA ARG A 3 -52.52 62.12 19.33
C ARG A 3 -51.37 61.15 18.99
N SER A 4 -50.35 60.93 19.80
CA SER A 4 -49.94 61.42 21.13
C SER A 4 -48.71 60.57 21.47
N SER A 5 -47.69 61.22 22.04
CA SER A 5 -46.81 60.77 23.13
C SER A 5 -46.55 59.27 23.32
N HIS A 6 -45.27 58.95 23.50
CA HIS A 6 -44.84 58.43 24.81
C HIS A 6 -43.49 59.04 25.20
N GLN A 7 -43.59 60.03 26.11
CA GLN A 7 -42.55 60.47 27.02
C GLN A 7 -42.21 59.36 28.02
N PHE A 8 -40.97 59.22 28.48
CA PHE A 8 -40.69 58.91 29.90
C PHE A 8 -39.23 59.25 30.30
N PHE A 9 -39.12 60.43 30.90
CA PHE A 9 -38.36 60.86 32.08
C PHE A 9 -37.10 60.14 32.61
N ALA A 10 -36.15 61.03 32.94
CA ALA A 10 -35.27 61.06 34.12
C ALA A 10 -34.09 60.07 34.15
N LYS A 11 -32.93 60.35 34.73
CA LYS A 11 -32.54 61.34 35.76
C LYS A 11 -31.02 61.54 35.66
N VAL A 12 -30.58 62.77 35.81
CA VAL A 12 -29.17 63.17 35.97
C VAL A 12 -28.57 62.46 37.19
N ASN A 13 -27.36 61.90 37.06
CA ASN A 13 -26.37 62.01 38.13
C ASN A 13 -24.96 62.14 37.56
N ARG A 14 -24.29 63.23 37.93
CA ARG A 14 -22.88 63.50 37.68
C ARG A 14 -22.07 62.62 38.62
N ASN A 15 -20.92 62.13 38.16
CA ASN A 15 -19.70 62.22 38.94
C ASN A 15 -18.52 62.27 37.97
N ASN A 16 -17.97 63.47 37.87
CA ASN A 16 -16.74 63.81 37.19
C ASN A 16 -15.56 62.99 37.74
N MET A 17 -14.63 62.63 36.87
CA MET A 17 -13.19 62.80 37.13
C MET A 17 -12.45 62.72 35.80
N THR A 18 -12.26 63.87 35.14
CA THR A 18 -11.34 64.03 34.02
C THR A 18 -10.23 64.99 34.44
N TYR A 19 -9.00 64.50 34.34
CA TYR A 19 -7.75 65.22 34.57
C TYR A 19 -7.51 66.24 33.44
N PRO A 20 -7.00 67.44 33.74
CA PRO A 20 -6.79 68.45 32.72
C PRO A 20 -5.48 68.18 31.97
N LEU A 21 -5.49 68.35 30.64
CA LEU A 21 -4.26 68.59 29.90
C LEU A 21 -4.47 69.81 28.99
N ASN A 22 -3.87 70.90 29.43
CA ASN A 22 -3.53 72.06 28.59
C ASN A 22 -2.56 71.59 27.50
N PHE A 23 -2.83 71.87 26.23
CA PHE A 23 -1.78 72.26 25.29
C PHE A 23 -2.39 73.10 24.16
N ALA A 24 -1.73 74.23 23.92
CA ALA A 24 -2.10 75.25 22.96
C ALA A 24 -1.92 74.79 21.50
N GLY A 25 -2.81 75.29 20.63
CA GLY A 25 -2.42 75.68 19.27
C GLY A 25 -2.76 74.74 18.10
N ARG A 26 -3.80 75.18 17.36
CA ARG A 26 -4.06 75.04 15.90
C ARG A 26 -4.96 73.88 15.39
N SER A 27 -6.14 74.31 14.89
CA SER A 27 -7.12 73.70 13.96
C SER A 27 -6.53 72.87 12.78
N LEU A 28 -7.19 71.90 12.12
CA LEU A 28 -8.58 71.39 12.08
C LEU A 28 -8.62 70.09 11.20
N VAL A 29 -9.55 69.15 11.49
CA VAL A 29 -10.12 68.05 10.63
C VAL A 29 -9.25 66.80 10.38
N ALA A 30 -9.38 65.71 11.14
CA ALA A 30 -10.39 64.61 11.11
C ALA A 30 -10.05 63.46 10.12
N LEU A 31 -9.96 62.21 10.61
CA LEU A 31 -10.97 61.15 10.42
C LEU A 31 -10.40 59.75 10.74
N LEU A 32 -10.94 59.14 11.82
CA LEU A 32 -11.29 57.71 12.01
C LEU A 32 -10.16 56.65 12.17
N LEU A 33 -9.79 56.24 13.38
CA LEU A 33 -10.35 55.15 14.25
C LEU A 33 -9.83 53.73 13.93
N ILE A 34 -8.97 53.18 14.80
CA ILE A 34 -9.21 52.02 15.69
C ILE A 34 -7.87 51.39 16.10
N ALA A 35 -7.65 51.37 17.41
CA ALA A 35 -6.60 50.61 18.07
C ALA A 35 -6.91 49.11 18.02
N THR A 36 -5.91 48.27 17.74
CA THR A 36 -5.75 46.96 18.38
C THR A 36 -4.27 46.59 18.42
N GLY A 37 -3.81 46.20 19.60
CA GLY A 37 -2.45 45.68 19.79
C GLY A 37 -2.32 44.35 19.07
N LEU A 38 -1.27 44.21 18.25
CA LEU A 38 -0.82 42.93 17.76
C LEU A 38 0.28 42.45 18.71
N SER A 39 -0.13 41.71 19.75
CA SER A 39 0.76 40.71 20.33
C SER A 39 1.17 39.78 19.19
N THR A 40 2.46 39.70 18.90
CA THR A 40 3.00 38.78 17.92
C THR A 40 2.81 37.36 18.45
N PHE A 41 1.62 36.79 18.22
CA PHE A 41 1.49 35.35 18.09
C PHE A 41 2.31 35.01 16.85
N GLY A 42 3.55 34.58 17.06
CA GLY A 42 4.26 33.86 16.04
C GLY A 42 3.35 32.70 15.65
N CYS A 43 2.77 32.77 14.45
CA CYS A 43 2.29 31.58 13.78
C CYS A 43 3.50 30.67 13.71
N GLY A 44 3.58 29.72 14.64
CA GLY A 44 4.28 28.49 14.37
C GLY A 44 3.52 27.85 13.24
N ASP A 45 3.83 28.23 12.01
CA ASP A 45 3.64 27.40 10.84
C ASP A 45 4.57 26.20 11.03
N SER A 46 4.24 25.37 12.01
CA SER A 46 4.51 23.95 11.90
C SER A 46 3.56 23.51 10.81
N ALA A 47 3.97 23.71 9.56
CA ALA A 47 3.47 22.92 8.47
C ALA A 47 3.76 21.47 8.87
N THR A 48 2.78 20.84 9.51
CA THR A 48 2.80 19.40 9.71
C THR A 48 2.86 18.86 8.29
N VAL A 49 4.03 18.40 7.88
CA VAL A 49 4.17 17.61 6.67
C VAL A 49 3.37 16.36 6.97
N THR A 50 2.10 16.34 6.57
CA THR A 50 1.26 15.16 6.71
C THR A 50 1.96 14.07 5.91
N GLU A 51 2.45 13.06 6.61
CA GLU A 51 3.03 11.89 6.00
C GLU A 51 1.94 11.28 5.10
N SER A 52 2.20 11.17 3.80
CA SER A 52 1.18 10.69 2.87
C SER A 52 0.85 9.23 3.20
N ALA A 53 -0.44 8.90 3.30
CA ALA A 53 -0.95 7.57 3.61
C ALA A 53 -0.20 6.48 2.83
N ALA A 54 0.44 5.56 3.55
CA ALA A 54 1.29 4.51 2.99
C ALA A 54 1.13 3.19 3.74
N LEU A 55 1.41 2.07 3.08
CA LEU A 55 1.54 0.79 3.77
C LEU A 55 2.90 0.76 4.49
N GLY A 56 2.90 0.24 5.72
CA GLY A 56 4.11 -0.07 6.48
C GLY A 56 4.58 -1.50 6.25
N SER A 57 3.66 -2.39 5.88
CA SER A 57 3.98 -3.74 5.42
C SER A 57 2.96 -4.25 4.40
N LEU A 58 3.43 -5.12 3.52
CA LEU A 58 2.61 -5.97 2.66
C LEU A 58 3.27 -7.34 2.61
N SER A 59 2.52 -8.40 2.87
CA SER A 59 3.00 -9.78 2.84
C SER A 59 1.96 -10.70 2.23
N VAL A 60 2.42 -11.84 1.73
CA VAL A 60 1.59 -12.90 1.15
C VAL A 60 2.01 -14.24 1.73
N SER A 61 1.05 -15.11 2.02
CA SER A 61 1.31 -16.45 2.55
C SER A 61 0.23 -17.46 2.10
N PRO A 62 0.60 -18.59 1.48
CA PRO A 62 1.95 -18.91 0.98
C PRO A 62 2.34 -18.01 -0.20
N GLY A 63 3.65 -17.82 -0.41
CA GLY A 63 4.20 -17.11 -1.58
C GLY A 63 5.19 -15.99 -1.23
N LYS A 64 5.53 -15.21 -2.26
CA LYS A 64 6.40 -14.03 -2.17
C LYS A 64 5.86 -12.90 -3.06
N LEU A 65 6.19 -11.66 -2.70
CA LEU A 65 5.88 -10.49 -3.52
C LEU A 65 7.02 -10.21 -4.49
N GLU A 66 6.66 -9.89 -5.72
CA GLU A 66 7.55 -9.42 -6.78
C GLU A 66 7.05 -8.07 -7.31
N PRO A 67 7.81 -6.97 -7.12
CA PRO A 67 9.07 -6.89 -6.35
C PRO A 67 8.86 -7.12 -4.84
N PRO A 68 9.94 -7.30 -4.05
CA PRO A 68 9.86 -7.23 -2.59
C PRO A 68 9.20 -5.92 -2.14
N PHE A 69 8.51 -5.96 -1.00
CA PHE A 69 7.73 -4.82 -0.54
C PHE A 69 8.56 -3.54 -0.42
N ASN A 70 8.05 -2.46 -1.02
CA ASN A 70 8.56 -1.11 -0.90
C ASN A 70 7.36 -0.14 -0.84
N PRO A 71 7.24 0.72 0.18
CA PRO A 71 6.09 1.62 0.33
C PRO A 71 5.88 2.61 -0.84
N ALA A 72 6.89 2.82 -1.68
CA ALA A 72 6.79 3.62 -2.91
C ALA A 72 6.25 2.83 -4.11
N THR A 73 6.29 1.50 -4.07
CA THR A 73 5.80 0.63 -5.14
C THR A 73 4.30 0.34 -4.92
N THR A 74 3.49 0.64 -5.93
CA THR A 74 2.03 0.49 -5.89
C THR A 74 1.49 -0.70 -6.67
N SER A 75 2.35 -1.45 -7.38
CA SER A 75 1.97 -2.63 -8.16
C SER A 75 2.86 -3.80 -7.83
N TYR A 76 2.24 -4.93 -7.49
CA TYR A 76 2.90 -6.15 -7.09
C TYR A 76 2.30 -7.36 -7.79
N ILE A 77 3.13 -8.37 -7.96
CA ILE A 77 2.70 -9.72 -8.26
C ILE A 77 3.01 -10.60 -7.05
N ALA A 78 1.99 -11.26 -6.51
CA ALA A 78 2.14 -12.31 -5.52
C ALA A 78 2.38 -13.64 -6.23
N ARG A 79 3.62 -14.14 -6.18
CA ARG A 79 3.99 -15.48 -6.64
C ARG A 79 3.66 -16.49 -5.58
N ILE A 80 2.74 -17.38 -5.87
CA ILE A 80 2.34 -18.47 -4.96
C ILE A 80 2.81 -19.82 -5.52
N PRO A 81 3.03 -20.83 -4.67
CA PRO A 81 3.37 -22.18 -5.14
C PRO A 81 2.36 -22.73 -6.16
N PHE A 82 2.82 -23.56 -7.08
CA PHE A 82 1.98 -24.07 -8.19
C PHE A 82 0.75 -24.87 -7.71
N ASP A 83 0.87 -25.52 -6.56
CA ASP A 83 -0.16 -26.36 -5.92
C ASP A 83 -1.06 -25.58 -4.94
N ALA A 84 -0.76 -24.31 -4.69
CA ALA A 84 -1.52 -23.49 -3.75
C ALA A 84 -2.93 -23.19 -4.29
N LEU A 85 -3.95 -23.65 -3.54
CA LEU A 85 -5.37 -23.39 -3.82
C LEU A 85 -5.83 -22.02 -3.32
N SER A 86 -5.09 -21.44 -2.38
CA SER A 86 -5.38 -20.13 -1.82
C SER A 86 -4.12 -19.42 -1.35
N THR A 87 -4.23 -18.11 -1.18
CA THR A 87 -3.22 -17.31 -0.51
C THR A 87 -3.88 -16.21 0.30
N THR A 88 -3.25 -15.82 1.40
CA THR A 88 -3.68 -14.69 2.22
C THR A 88 -2.73 -13.53 2.02
N ILE A 89 -3.28 -12.39 1.63
CA ILE A 89 -2.57 -11.12 1.57
C ILE A 89 -2.84 -10.39 2.88
N THR A 90 -1.80 -9.87 3.51
CA THR A 90 -1.87 -9.10 4.75
C THR A 90 -1.12 -7.78 4.59
N ALA A 91 -1.69 -6.69 5.10
CA ALA A 91 -1.11 -5.36 5.02
C ALA A 91 -1.26 -4.63 6.35
N SER A 92 -0.34 -3.73 6.65
CA SER A 92 -0.41 -2.82 7.79
C SER A 92 -0.09 -1.39 7.35
N PRO A 93 -0.70 -0.37 7.98
CA PRO A 93 -0.40 1.00 7.63
C PRO A 93 0.96 1.41 8.18
N GLN A 94 1.61 2.37 7.51
CA GLN A 94 2.87 2.95 7.98
C GLN A 94 2.63 3.79 9.24
N VAL A 95 1.55 4.55 9.24
CA VAL A 95 1.11 5.37 10.37
C VAL A 95 0.03 4.62 11.15
N SER A 96 0.24 4.43 12.45
CA SER A 96 -0.76 3.81 13.31
C SER A 96 -2.01 4.69 13.38
N GLY A 97 -3.18 4.11 13.09
CA GLY A 97 -4.45 4.83 13.06
C GLY A 97 -5.00 5.06 11.65
N ASP A 98 -4.18 4.92 10.61
CA ASP A 98 -4.67 4.88 9.23
C ASP A 98 -5.55 3.66 8.99
N THR A 99 -6.49 3.80 8.08
CA THR A 99 -7.40 2.70 7.71
C THR A 99 -6.90 1.99 6.47
N ILE A 100 -7.07 0.66 6.44
CA ILE A 100 -6.83 -0.17 5.26
C ILE A 100 -8.15 -0.75 4.77
N ARG A 101 -8.34 -0.74 3.45
CA ARG A 101 -9.44 -1.43 2.79
C ARG A 101 -8.91 -2.35 1.69
N PHE A 102 -9.35 -3.59 1.71
CA PHE A 102 -9.17 -4.57 0.64
C PHE A 102 -10.47 -4.64 -0.16
N ASP A 103 -10.43 -4.37 -1.47
CA ASP A 103 -11.60 -4.37 -2.36
C ASP A 103 -12.81 -3.65 -1.74
N ASN A 104 -12.57 -2.44 -1.24
CA ASN A 104 -13.55 -1.60 -0.55
C ASN A 104 -14.12 -2.19 0.75
N GLN A 105 -13.50 -3.19 1.37
CA GLN A 105 -13.85 -3.70 2.70
C GLN A 105 -12.76 -3.32 3.71
N GLN A 106 -13.14 -2.73 4.85
CA GLN A 106 -12.16 -2.36 5.87
C GLN A 106 -11.66 -3.61 6.60
N THR A 107 -10.46 -4.04 6.25
CA THR A 107 -9.76 -5.21 6.81
C THR A 107 -8.26 -5.02 6.57
N THR A 108 -7.43 -5.72 7.32
CA THR A 108 -5.97 -5.77 7.14
C THR A 108 -5.51 -7.02 6.40
N SER A 109 -6.43 -7.93 6.08
CA SER A 109 -6.12 -9.15 5.34
C SER A 109 -7.28 -9.62 4.47
N GLN A 110 -6.96 -10.27 3.35
CA GLN A 110 -7.91 -10.93 2.47
C GLN A 110 -7.33 -12.26 1.99
N THR A 111 -8.13 -13.32 2.08
CA THR A 111 -7.81 -14.63 1.49
C THR A 111 -8.38 -14.70 0.09
N ILE A 112 -7.54 -15.11 -0.85
CA ILE A 112 -7.86 -15.27 -2.26
C ILE A 112 -7.83 -16.75 -2.59
N THR A 113 -8.93 -17.25 -3.14
CA THR A 113 -9.06 -18.64 -3.61
C THR A 113 -8.88 -18.69 -5.12
N LEU A 114 -8.10 -19.66 -5.61
CA LEU A 114 -7.87 -19.89 -7.03
C LEU A 114 -8.56 -21.19 -7.44
N ALA A 115 -9.56 -21.08 -8.32
CA ALA A 115 -10.34 -22.20 -8.81
C ALA A 115 -9.60 -22.98 -9.92
N SER A 116 -8.76 -22.29 -10.69
CA SER A 116 -8.00 -22.83 -11.81
C SER A 116 -6.52 -22.43 -11.74
N PRO A 117 -5.59 -23.26 -12.27
CA PRO A 117 -4.18 -22.89 -12.40
C PRO A 117 -3.89 -21.61 -13.16
N GLN A 118 -4.80 -21.20 -14.06
CA GLN A 118 -4.65 -19.99 -14.87
C GLN A 118 -5.30 -18.76 -14.25
N ASP A 119 -5.88 -18.89 -13.06
CA ASP A 119 -6.51 -17.76 -12.38
C ASP A 119 -5.46 -16.74 -11.98
N THR A 120 -5.73 -15.48 -12.31
CA THR A 120 -4.85 -14.36 -11.96
C THR A 120 -5.61 -13.22 -11.29
N PRO A 121 -6.28 -13.49 -10.15
CA PRO A 121 -7.11 -12.50 -9.47
C PRO A 121 -6.26 -11.32 -9.00
N SER A 122 -6.86 -10.13 -8.98
CA SER A 122 -6.21 -8.90 -8.53
C SER A 122 -6.99 -8.28 -7.39
N VAL A 123 -6.25 -7.77 -6.41
CA VAL A 123 -6.78 -7.16 -5.19
C VAL A 123 -6.34 -5.71 -5.14
N THR A 124 -7.28 -4.83 -4.80
CA THR A 124 -6.98 -3.41 -4.58
C THR A 124 -6.93 -3.14 -3.08
N ILE A 125 -5.81 -2.59 -2.62
CA ILE A 125 -5.60 -2.21 -1.22
C ILE A 125 -5.52 -0.69 -1.16
N VAL A 126 -6.41 -0.07 -0.41
CA VAL A 126 -6.41 1.39 -0.20
C VAL A 126 -6.04 1.66 1.24
N VAL A 127 -4.99 2.47 1.44
CA VAL A 127 -4.68 3.06 2.75
C VAL A 127 -5.15 4.51 2.75
N THR A 128 -5.82 4.91 3.83
CA THR A 128 -6.35 6.27 3.99
C THR A 128 -5.93 6.82 5.35
N ASP A 129 -5.28 7.98 5.30
CA ASP A 129 -4.93 8.81 6.46
C ASP A 129 -6.21 9.30 7.14
N THR A 130 -6.32 9.06 8.44
CA THR A 130 -7.46 9.48 9.25
C THR A 130 -7.30 10.86 9.86
N GLY A 131 -6.15 11.51 9.63
CA GLY A 131 -5.87 12.89 10.01
C GLY A 131 -6.60 13.94 9.16
N THR A 132 -6.33 15.20 9.46
CA THR A 132 -6.98 16.37 8.83
C THR A 132 -6.67 16.54 7.33
N GLY A 133 -5.68 15.81 6.79
CA GLY A 133 -5.29 15.84 5.38
C GLY A 133 -6.01 14.83 4.49
N GLY A 134 -6.57 13.74 5.05
CA GLY A 134 -7.38 12.75 4.32
C GLY A 134 -6.70 12.12 3.10
N THR A 135 -5.37 12.06 3.08
CA THR A 135 -4.64 11.50 1.93
C THR A 135 -4.92 10.00 1.80
N SER A 136 -4.89 9.48 0.57
CA SER A 136 -5.04 8.04 0.36
C SER A 136 -4.07 7.55 -0.70
N ARG A 137 -3.73 6.25 -0.63
CA ARG A 137 -2.88 5.59 -1.62
C ARG A 137 -3.41 4.20 -1.91
N SER A 138 -3.42 3.86 -3.20
CA SER A 138 -3.87 2.56 -3.68
C SER A 138 -2.68 1.70 -4.11
N TYR A 139 -2.74 0.43 -3.73
CA TYR A 139 -1.82 -0.63 -4.11
C TYR A 139 -2.61 -1.72 -4.82
N SER A 140 -2.02 -2.31 -5.85
CA SER A 140 -2.59 -3.42 -6.60
C SER A 140 -1.70 -4.65 -6.43
N VAL A 141 -2.31 -5.77 -6.05
CA VAL A 141 -1.65 -7.07 -5.94
C VAL A 141 -2.34 -8.03 -6.87
N ARG A 142 -1.64 -8.45 -7.92
CA ARG A 142 -2.07 -9.55 -8.79
C ARG A 142 -1.52 -10.86 -8.24
N VAL A 143 -2.35 -11.88 -8.08
CA VAL A 143 -1.91 -13.20 -7.64
C VAL A 143 -1.64 -14.06 -8.87
N GLU A 144 -0.50 -14.73 -8.92
CA GLU A 144 -0.13 -15.65 -9.99
C GLU A 144 0.55 -16.88 -9.38
N ARG A 145 0.16 -18.07 -9.83
CA ARG A 145 0.91 -19.30 -9.50
C ARG A 145 2.26 -19.28 -10.19
N GLU A 146 3.27 -19.81 -9.50
CA GLU A 146 4.52 -20.16 -10.14
C GLU A 146 4.26 -21.20 -11.23
N VAL A 147 5.01 -21.09 -12.32
CA VAL A 147 4.96 -22.07 -13.40
C VAL A 147 5.67 -23.32 -12.91
N GLU A 148 4.99 -24.46 -12.94
CA GLU A 148 5.63 -25.75 -12.67
C GLU A 148 6.74 -26.00 -13.69
N ASP A 149 7.99 -26.13 -13.26
CA ASP A 149 9.08 -26.54 -14.14
C ASP A 149 9.01 -28.05 -14.37
N THR A 150 8.36 -28.43 -15.47
CA THR A 150 8.21 -29.82 -15.91
C THR A 150 9.42 -30.35 -16.68
N ALA A 151 10.48 -29.53 -16.86
CA ALA A 151 11.67 -29.98 -17.56
C ALA A 151 12.40 -31.08 -16.77
N LEU A 152 13.14 -31.92 -17.48
CA LEU A 152 14.11 -32.83 -16.87
C LEU A 152 15.47 -32.13 -16.75
N SER A 153 16.21 -32.41 -15.68
CA SER A 153 17.63 -32.04 -15.52
C SER A 153 18.57 -33.16 -15.96
N ALA A 154 18.11 -34.41 -15.93
CA ALA A 154 18.89 -35.55 -16.34
C ALA A 154 18.02 -36.67 -16.93
N LEU A 155 18.61 -37.43 -17.84
CA LEU A 155 18.11 -38.69 -18.35
C LEU A 155 19.29 -39.66 -18.41
N THR A 156 19.13 -40.84 -17.84
CA THR A 156 20.16 -41.88 -17.80
C THR A 156 19.56 -43.24 -18.14
N VAL A 157 20.41 -44.15 -18.61
CA VAL A 157 20.02 -45.51 -18.96
C VAL A 157 21.03 -46.49 -18.39
N SER A 158 20.56 -47.65 -17.93
CA SER A 158 21.41 -48.74 -17.46
C SER A 158 20.73 -50.11 -17.68
N PRO A 159 21.41 -51.12 -18.22
CA PRO A 159 22.73 -51.04 -18.87
C PRO A 159 22.66 -50.28 -20.21
N GLY A 160 23.82 -49.82 -20.71
CA GLY A 160 23.95 -49.08 -21.98
C GLY A 160 24.30 -47.60 -21.80
N THR A 161 24.32 -46.86 -22.92
CA THR A 161 24.62 -45.41 -22.96
C THR A 161 23.64 -44.68 -23.88
N LEU A 162 23.25 -43.47 -23.50
CA LEU A 162 22.47 -42.59 -24.39
C LEU A 162 23.32 -42.05 -25.54
N SER A 163 22.68 -41.82 -26.67
CA SER A 163 23.24 -41.13 -27.82
C SER A 163 22.24 -40.07 -28.30
N PRO A 164 22.54 -38.77 -28.20
CA PRO A 164 23.78 -38.18 -27.64
C PRO A 164 24.04 -38.55 -26.16
N SER A 165 25.32 -38.64 -25.76
CA SER A 165 25.71 -39.05 -24.40
C SER A 165 25.44 -38.01 -23.32
N THR A 166 25.32 -36.75 -23.73
CA THR A 166 24.95 -35.65 -22.84
C THR A 166 23.46 -35.37 -22.99
N PHE A 167 22.76 -35.29 -21.86
CA PHE A 167 21.36 -34.89 -21.84
C PHE A 167 21.22 -33.39 -22.14
N ASP A 168 20.41 -33.08 -23.15
CA ASP A 168 19.90 -31.77 -23.50
C ASP A 168 18.37 -31.81 -23.45
N LYS A 169 17.80 -30.93 -22.60
CA LYS A 169 16.34 -30.81 -22.40
C LYS A 169 15.58 -30.36 -23.66
N ASN A 170 16.26 -29.77 -24.63
CA ASN A 170 15.65 -29.32 -25.88
C ASN A 170 15.74 -30.37 -26.99
N ASN A 171 16.45 -31.48 -26.76
CA ASN A 171 16.53 -32.58 -27.71
C ASN A 171 15.58 -33.71 -27.29
N PRO A 172 14.49 -33.99 -28.03
CA PRO A 172 13.59 -35.09 -27.72
C PRO A 172 14.09 -36.47 -28.18
N ASN A 173 15.17 -36.53 -28.98
CA ASN A 173 15.59 -37.75 -29.65
C ASN A 173 16.87 -38.34 -29.03
N TYR A 174 16.73 -39.52 -28.43
CA TYR A 174 17.86 -40.32 -27.94
C TYR A 174 17.76 -41.76 -28.40
N ALA A 175 18.91 -42.36 -28.70
CA ALA A 175 19.07 -43.79 -28.87
C ALA A 175 19.81 -44.40 -27.67
N VAL A 176 19.54 -45.67 -27.38
CA VAL A 176 20.28 -46.45 -26.38
C VAL A 176 21.24 -47.38 -27.12
N ASN A 177 22.53 -47.19 -26.87
CA ASN A 177 23.62 -47.98 -27.46
C ASN A 177 24.30 -48.84 -26.38
N GLY A 178 25.08 -49.84 -26.81
CA GLY A 178 25.93 -50.62 -25.90
C GLY A 178 25.17 -51.56 -24.96
N VAL A 179 24.01 -52.08 -25.40
CA VAL A 179 23.22 -53.07 -24.67
C VAL A 179 23.44 -54.44 -25.30
N ASP A 180 23.91 -55.41 -24.49
CA ASP A 180 24.17 -56.77 -24.95
C ASP A 180 22.87 -57.52 -25.30
N ASN A 181 22.97 -58.47 -26.23
CA ASN A 181 21.85 -59.30 -26.69
C ASN A 181 21.29 -60.27 -25.62
N THR A 182 21.94 -60.39 -24.46
CA THR A 182 21.49 -61.19 -23.31
C THR A 182 20.70 -60.38 -22.30
N VAL A 183 20.71 -59.04 -22.41
CA VAL A 183 19.99 -58.13 -21.51
C VAL A 183 18.49 -58.28 -21.76
N ARG A 184 17.75 -58.60 -20.70
CA ARG A 184 16.28 -58.76 -20.74
C ARG A 184 15.50 -57.51 -20.33
N SER A 185 16.18 -56.53 -19.72
CA SER A 185 15.58 -55.29 -19.24
C SER A 185 16.60 -54.17 -19.20
N ILE A 186 16.16 -52.97 -19.56
CA ILE A 186 16.88 -51.72 -19.32
C ILE A 186 16.08 -50.85 -18.36
N THR A 187 16.78 -50.07 -17.55
CA THR A 187 16.20 -49.06 -16.68
C THR A 187 16.51 -47.69 -17.26
N ILE A 188 15.49 -46.88 -17.44
CA ILE A 188 15.61 -45.47 -17.81
C ILE A 188 15.24 -44.66 -16.57
N SER A 189 16.14 -43.77 -16.16
CA SER A 189 15.93 -42.91 -14.99
C SER A 189 15.98 -41.44 -15.42
N ALA A 190 14.95 -40.70 -15.03
CA ALA A 190 14.80 -39.28 -15.33
C ALA A 190 14.78 -38.48 -14.03
N THR A 191 15.38 -37.29 -14.03
CA THR A 191 15.40 -36.37 -12.89
C THR A 191 14.71 -35.09 -13.29
N LYS A 192 13.75 -34.60 -12.49
CA LYS A 192 13.07 -33.32 -12.73
C LYS A 192 14.05 -32.17 -12.50
N SER A 193 13.89 -31.11 -13.28
CA SER A 193 14.66 -29.86 -13.15
C SER A 193 14.35 -29.15 -11.84
N ASP A 194 13.07 -29.09 -11.48
CA ASP A 194 12.65 -28.66 -10.16
C ASP A 194 12.85 -29.76 -9.12
N SER A 195 13.97 -29.70 -8.42
CA SER A 195 14.18 -30.43 -7.18
C SER A 195 13.79 -29.60 -5.96
N ALA A 196 12.65 -28.90 -5.99
CA ALA A 196 11.93 -28.55 -4.78
C ALA A 196 11.23 -29.80 -4.20
N THR A 197 12.02 -30.80 -3.83
CA THR A 197 11.57 -31.86 -2.91
C THR A 197 11.64 -31.27 -1.51
N VAL A 198 10.50 -30.84 -0.97
CA VAL A 198 10.32 -30.81 0.49
C VAL A 198 10.01 -32.25 0.89
N MET A 199 10.88 -32.84 1.73
CA MET A 199 10.62 -34.10 2.43
C MET A 199 9.50 -33.94 3.45
#